data_AF-A0A3B8VEH1-F1
#
_entry.id   AF-A0A3B8VEH1-F1
#
_cell.length_a   1.000
_cell.length_b   1.000
_cell.length_c   1.000
_cell.angle_alpha   90.00
_cell.angle_beta   90.00
_cell.angle_gamma   90.00
#
_symmetry.space_group_name_H-M   'P 1'
#
loop_
_entity.id
_entity.type
_entity.pdbx_description
1 polymer ?
#
loop_
_entity_poly.entity_id
_entity_poly.type
_entity_poly.pdbx_seq_one_letter_code
_entity_poly.pdbx_strand_id
1 'polypeptide(L)'
;TEIYDYFRLLYARVGVVHCPKCGREIRHQTVDEIADKVLAMPAGSKILVNAPVVRGRKGEYVKELQNYKKSGYARVKIDGNVYDLQEEIHLEKNIKHNISVVVDRLVVKEGVLKRLTDSLETALKLADGLVVIDCDGKEELFSTSYACPDCGVSIEEVEPRLFSFNTPYGACPDCSGLGFKQLVDPDLI
;
A
#
# COMPACT_ATOMS: atom_id res chain seq x y z
N THR A 1 -5.81 -8.85 -35.68
CA THR A 1 -6.32 -9.62 -34.53
C THR A 1 -5.19 -10.08 -33.63
N GLU A 2 -4.09 -10.60 -34.17
CA GLU A 2 -2.95 -11.11 -33.38
C GLU A 2 -2.14 -10.04 -32.63
N ILE A 3 -1.99 -8.82 -33.19
CA ILE A 3 -1.23 -7.73 -32.53
C ILE A 3 -1.83 -7.36 -31.16
N TYR A 4 -3.16 -7.40 -31.03
CA TYR A 4 -3.83 -7.10 -29.77
C TYR A 4 -3.45 -8.10 -28.67
N ASP A 5 -3.26 -9.36 -29.03
CA ASP A 5 -2.87 -10.42 -28.08
C ASP A 5 -1.47 -10.18 -27.54
N TYR A 6 -0.55 -9.70 -28.39
CA TYR A 6 0.77 -9.25 -27.96
C TYR A 6 0.69 -8.02 -27.06
N PHE A 7 -0.19 -7.06 -27.33
CA PHE A 7 -0.39 -5.93 -26.42
C PHE A 7 -0.92 -6.36 -25.06
N ARG A 8 -1.89 -7.28 -25.01
CA ARG A 8 -2.40 -7.84 -23.74
C ARG A 8 -1.28 -8.48 -22.92
N LEU A 9 -0.41 -9.25 -23.57
CA LEU A 9 0.76 -9.84 -22.93
C LEU A 9 1.75 -8.78 -22.46
N LEU A 10 2.05 -7.78 -23.30
CA LEU A 10 2.96 -6.69 -22.98
C LEU A 10 2.47 -5.91 -21.75
N TYR A 11 1.22 -5.45 -21.75
CA TYR A 11 0.65 -4.70 -20.64
C TYR A 11 0.55 -5.52 -19.36
N ALA A 12 0.28 -6.83 -19.46
CA ALA A 12 0.25 -7.67 -18.27
C ALA A 12 1.64 -7.96 -17.69
N ARG A 13 2.69 -8.01 -18.50
CA ARG A 13 4.04 -8.39 -18.06
C ARG A 13 4.89 -7.23 -17.61
N VAL A 14 4.80 -6.09 -18.28
CA VAL A 14 5.65 -4.90 -18.01
C VAL A 14 4.85 -3.64 -17.76
N GLY A 15 3.51 -3.72 -17.76
CA GLY A 15 2.67 -2.59 -17.44
C GLY A 15 2.81 -2.18 -15.98
N VAL A 16 2.96 -0.87 -15.76
CA VAL A 16 2.94 -0.27 -14.44
C VAL A 16 1.49 0.06 -14.10
N VAL A 17 0.98 -0.53 -13.03
CA VAL A 17 -0.41 -0.34 -12.59
C VAL A 17 -0.53 1.00 -11.89
N HIS A 18 -1.56 1.77 -12.22
CA HIS A 18 -1.84 3.05 -11.58
C HIS A 18 -3.25 3.04 -11.00
N CYS A 19 -3.43 3.70 -9.85
CA CYS A 19 -4.73 3.87 -9.24
C CYS A 19 -5.61 4.75 -10.16
N PRO A 20 -6.82 4.31 -10.55
CA PRO A 20 -7.70 5.11 -11.42
C PRO A 20 -8.22 6.39 -10.74
N LYS A 21 -8.15 6.49 -9.41
CA LYS A 21 -8.65 7.64 -8.64
C LYS A 21 -7.59 8.71 -8.40
N CYS A 22 -6.35 8.33 -8.06
CA CYS A 22 -5.28 9.28 -7.74
C CYS A 22 -4.05 9.21 -8.64
N GLY A 23 -3.99 8.24 -9.57
CA GLY A 23 -2.88 8.09 -10.51
C GLY A 23 -1.58 7.55 -9.91
N ARG A 24 -1.52 7.22 -8.62
CA ARG A 24 -0.31 6.65 -8.00
C ARG A 24 -0.05 5.22 -8.50
N GLU A 25 1.21 4.86 -8.68
CA GLU A 25 1.63 3.49 -8.95
C GLU A 25 1.15 2.52 -7.84
N ILE A 26 0.62 1.38 -8.25
CA ILE A 26 0.26 0.24 -7.40
C ILE A 26 1.24 -0.87 -7.73
N ARG A 27 2.05 -1.25 -6.74
CA ARG A 27 3.05 -2.30 -6.89
C ARG A 27 2.89 -3.31 -5.77
N HIS A 28 2.60 -4.55 -6.14
CA HIS A 28 2.71 -5.68 -5.24
C HIS A 28 4.18 -6.06 -5.10
N GLN A 29 4.61 -6.30 -3.87
CA GLN A 29 5.93 -6.84 -3.57
C GLN A 29 5.83 -7.94 -2.53
N THR A 30 6.64 -8.99 -2.66
CA THR A 30 6.71 -10.02 -1.61
C THR A 30 7.51 -9.52 -0.40
N VAL A 31 7.38 -10.20 0.73
CA VAL A 31 8.18 -9.87 1.93
C VAL A 31 9.68 -9.96 1.64
N ASP A 32 10.10 -10.97 0.88
CA ASP A 32 11.48 -11.17 0.48
C ASP A 32 11.99 -10.03 -0.41
N GLU A 33 11.20 -9.59 -1.40
CA GLU A 33 11.57 -8.45 -2.25
C GLU A 33 11.69 -7.14 -1.46
N ILE A 34 10.83 -6.94 -0.46
CA ILE A 34 10.92 -5.78 0.44
C ILE A 34 12.19 -5.89 1.29
N ALA A 35 12.49 -7.07 1.85
CA ALA A 35 13.69 -7.31 2.63
C ALA A 35 14.97 -7.07 1.80
N ASP A 36 15.02 -7.57 0.58
CA ASP A 36 16.16 -7.38 -0.34
C ASP A 36 16.38 -5.88 -0.65
N LYS A 37 15.31 -5.12 -0.91
CA LYS A 37 15.41 -3.66 -1.11
C LYS A 37 15.97 -2.95 0.12
N VAL A 38 15.51 -3.33 1.32
CA VAL A 38 15.99 -2.75 2.57
C VAL A 38 17.46 -3.13 2.84
N LEU A 39 17.87 -4.35 2.50
CA LEU A 39 19.26 -4.81 2.63
C LEU A 39 20.20 -4.17 1.60
N ALA A 40 19.67 -3.68 0.48
CA ALA A 40 20.44 -2.91 -0.50
C ALA A 40 20.80 -1.49 -0.01
N MET A 41 20.23 -1.04 1.11
CA MET A 41 20.61 0.23 1.74
C MET A 41 22.05 0.17 2.31
N PRO A 42 22.73 1.32 2.50
CA PRO A 42 24.10 1.33 3.02
C PRO A 42 24.22 0.59 4.36
N ALA A 43 25.25 -0.24 4.50
CA ALA A 43 25.52 -0.92 5.76
C ALA A 43 25.70 0.08 6.92
N GLY A 44 25.12 -0.23 8.08
CA GLY A 44 25.08 0.65 9.24
C GLY A 44 23.90 1.62 9.28
N SER A 45 23.06 1.67 8.24
CA SER A 45 21.85 2.51 8.21
C SER A 45 20.88 2.10 9.32
N LYS A 46 20.33 3.07 10.03
CA LYS A 46 19.32 2.85 11.06
C LYS A 46 17.94 2.95 10.42
N ILE A 47 17.19 1.86 10.48
CA ILE A 47 15.86 1.78 9.91
C ILE A 47 14.81 1.60 11.01
N LEU A 48 13.66 2.22 10.81
CA LEU A 48 12.45 1.98 11.58
C LEU A 48 11.45 1.25 10.69
N VAL A 49 10.99 0.09 11.15
CA VAL A 49 9.91 -0.66 10.50
C VAL A 49 8.61 -0.16 11.11
N ASN A 50 7.82 0.56 10.30
CA ASN A 50 6.58 1.19 10.74
C ASN A 50 5.38 0.54 10.06
N ALA A 51 4.33 0.25 10.83
CA ALA A 51 3.05 -0.22 10.33
C ALA A 51 2.06 0.96 10.24
N PRO A 52 1.74 1.47 9.03
CA PRO A 52 0.91 2.65 8.85
C PRO A 52 -0.59 2.33 9.02
N VAL A 53 -1.02 2.17 10.27
CA VAL A 53 -2.37 1.73 10.65
C VAL A 53 -3.48 2.77 10.35
N VAL A 54 -3.16 4.06 10.37
CA VAL A 54 -4.10 5.13 10.02
C VAL A 54 -3.41 6.11 9.07
N ARG A 55 -4.11 6.49 8.00
CA ARG A 55 -3.56 7.39 6.98
C ARG A 55 -4.60 8.39 6.51
N GLY A 56 -4.38 9.68 6.79
CA GLY A 56 -5.21 10.79 6.31
C GLY A 56 -6.68 10.72 6.74
N ARG A 57 -6.98 10.07 7.86
CA ARG A 57 -8.34 9.89 8.39
C ARG A 57 -8.56 10.77 9.62
N LYS A 58 -9.80 11.23 9.82
CA LYS A 58 -10.18 12.04 10.97
C LYS A 58 -10.58 11.16 12.14
N GLY A 59 -10.13 11.50 13.35
CA GLY A 59 -10.51 10.79 14.56
C GLY A 59 -9.52 10.99 15.71
N GLU A 60 -9.95 10.62 16.92
CA GLU A 60 -9.13 10.73 18.14
C GLU A 60 -8.31 9.45 18.40
N TYR A 61 -8.69 8.32 17.79
CA TYR A 61 -8.00 7.02 17.83
C TYR A 61 -7.64 6.47 19.23
N VAL A 62 -8.35 6.90 20.28
CA VAL A 62 -8.05 6.53 21.68
C VAL A 62 -8.11 5.01 21.89
N LYS A 63 -9.10 4.33 21.30
CA LYS A 63 -9.28 2.88 21.46
C LYS A 63 -8.16 2.11 20.75
N GLU A 64 -7.80 2.55 19.55
CA GLU A 64 -6.76 1.98 18.72
C GLU A 64 -5.40 2.10 19.42
N LEU A 65 -5.05 3.30 19.92
CA LEU A 65 -3.82 3.54 20.69
C LEU A 65 -3.76 2.67 21.95
N GLN A 66 -4.87 2.53 22.69
CA GLN A 66 -4.94 1.64 23.84
C GLN A 66 -4.76 0.16 23.46
N ASN A 67 -5.29 -0.26 22.31
CA ASN A 67 -5.12 -1.63 21.84
C ASN A 67 -3.65 -1.90 21.49
N TYR A 68 -2.96 -0.98 20.80
CA TYR A 68 -1.54 -1.14 20.51
C TYR A 68 -0.68 -1.19 21.78
N LYS A 69 -1.03 -0.36 22.80
CA LYS A 69 -0.40 -0.43 24.12
C LYS A 69 -0.58 -1.80 24.77
N LYS A 70 -1.80 -2.37 24.72
CA LYS A 70 -2.09 -3.72 25.25
C LYS A 70 -1.37 -4.83 24.48
N SER A 71 -1.17 -4.65 23.18
CA SER A 71 -0.39 -5.57 22.33
C SER A 71 1.13 -5.48 22.57
N GLY A 72 1.59 -4.60 23.45
CA GLY A 72 2.99 -4.50 23.86
C GLY A 72 3.85 -3.57 23.00
N TYR A 73 3.24 -2.80 22.08
CA TYR A 73 3.97 -1.79 21.33
C TYR A 73 4.32 -0.60 22.23
N ALA A 74 5.58 -0.15 22.15
CA ALA A 74 6.08 0.94 22.98
C ALA A 74 5.94 2.32 22.32
N ARG A 75 6.04 2.40 20.99
CA ARG A 75 6.11 3.68 20.28
C ARG A 75 5.17 3.74 19.10
N VAL A 76 4.70 4.94 18.82
CA VAL A 76 3.87 5.26 17.67
C VAL A 76 4.36 6.56 17.04
N LYS A 77 4.38 6.62 15.71
CA LYS A 77 4.67 7.83 14.96
C LYS A 77 3.33 8.45 14.53
N ILE A 78 3.04 9.65 15.00
CA ILE A 78 1.83 10.39 14.67
C ILE A 78 2.21 11.70 14.01
N ASP A 79 1.69 11.93 12.80
CA ASP A 79 1.92 13.13 11.99
C ASP A 79 3.41 13.52 11.86
N GLY A 80 4.28 12.51 11.78
CA GLY A 80 5.73 12.67 11.64
C GLY A 80 6.52 12.62 12.95
N ASN A 81 5.87 12.79 14.10
CA ASN A 81 6.52 12.80 15.41
C ASN A 81 6.38 11.44 16.11
N VAL A 82 7.44 10.98 16.76
CA VAL A 82 7.43 9.71 17.51
C VAL A 82 7.05 9.97 18.96
N TYR A 83 6.00 9.31 19.42
CA TYR A 83 5.47 9.36 20.78
C TYR A 83 5.64 8.01 21.48
N ASP A 84 5.74 8.04 22.81
CA ASP A 84 5.66 6.84 23.64
C ASP A 84 4.19 6.51 23.92
N LEU A 85 3.78 5.26 23.67
CA LEU A 85 2.40 4.78 23.94
C LEU A 85 2.10 4.70 25.45
N GLN A 86 3.12 4.82 26.31
CA GLN A 86 2.93 4.90 27.75
C GLN A 86 2.33 6.24 28.19
N GLU A 87 2.63 7.32 27.48
CA GLU A 87 2.13 8.67 27.74
C GLU A 87 0.67 8.85 27.28
N GLU A 88 0.02 9.89 27.79
CA GLU A 88 -1.32 10.27 27.31
C GLU A 88 -1.21 11.05 26.01
N ILE A 89 -1.67 10.44 24.92
CA ILE A 89 -1.70 11.02 23.59
C ILE A 89 -3.14 11.47 23.29
N HIS A 90 -3.33 12.77 23.09
CA HIS A 90 -4.61 13.35 22.67
C HIS A 90 -4.54 13.82 21.22
N LEU A 91 -5.45 13.30 20.39
CA LEU A 91 -5.61 13.69 18.98
C LEU A 91 -6.92 14.42 18.77
N GLU A 92 -6.93 15.38 17.85
CA GLU A 92 -8.11 16.18 17.57
C GLU A 92 -9.06 15.48 16.59
N LYS A 93 -10.30 15.23 17.02
CA LYS A 93 -11.31 14.50 16.22
C LYS A 93 -11.54 15.04 14.80
N ASN A 94 -11.43 16.35 14.62
CA ASN A 94 -11.78 17.03 13.37
C ASN A 94 -10.62 17.15 12.38
N ILE A 95 -9.40 16.80 12.81
CA ILE A 95 -8.17 16.87 12.02
C ILE A 95 -7.87 15.49 11.44
N LYS A 96 -7.27 15.47 10.24
CA LYS A 96 -6.79 14.24 9.62
C LYS A 96 -5.42 13.90 10.21
N HIS A 97 -5.28 12.68 10.71
CA HIS A 97 -4.05 12.18 11.28
C HIS A 97 -3.46 11.03 10.45
N ASN A 98 -2.14 10.90 10.49
CA ASN A 98 -1.39 9.73 10.07
C ASN A 98 -0.78 9.06 11.30
N ILE A 99 -1.06 7.79 11.52
CA ILE A 99 -0.59 7.02 12.67
C ILE A 99 0.11 5.77 12.15
N SER A 100 1.37 5.61 12.54
CA SER A 100 2.18 4.45 12.22
C SER A 100 2.76 3.83 13.50
N VAL A 101 2.47 2.57 13.77
CA VAL A 101 3.05 1.87 14.93
C VAL A 101 4.50 1.51 14.61
N VAL A 102 5.43 1.82 15.51
CA VAL A 102 6.84 1.46 15.34
C VAL A 102 7.00 0.01 15.79
N VAL A 103 7.20 -0.90 14.84
CA VAL A 103 7.26 -2.35 15.10
C VAL A 103 8.66 -2.75 15.54
N ASP A 104 9.69 -2.34 14.80
CA ASP A 104 11.08 -2.61 15.18
C ASP A 104 12.01 -1.47 14.76
N ARG A 105 13.16 -1.39 15.42
CA ARG A 105 14.29 -0.53 15.07
C ARG A 105 15.48 -1.43 14.79
N LEU A 106 15.95 -1.39 13.56
CA LEU A 106 17.02 -2.25 13.08
C LEU A 106 18.19 -1.43 12.56
N VAL A 107 19.35 -2.05 12.53
CA VAL A 107 20.53 -1.52 11.85
C VAL A 107 20.85 -2.48 10.72
N VAL A 108 20.97 -1.98 9.50
CA VAL A 108 21.29 -2.79 8.32
C VAL A 108 22.71 -3.35 8.48
N LYS A 109 22.82 -4.66 8.67
CA LYS A 109 24.09 -5.38 8.82
C LYS A 109 23.91 -6.83 8.38
N GLU A 110 25.02 -7.52 8.16
CA GLU A 110 25.00 -8.96 7.86
C GLU A 110 24.28 -9.76 8.96
N GLY A 111 23.44 -10.70 8.56
CA GLY A 111 22.65 -11.55 9.47
C GLY A 111 21.37 -10.90 10.04
N VAL A 112 21.02 -9.67 9.65
CA VAL A 112 19.76 -9.02 10.11
C VAL A 112 18.50 -9.56 9.42
N LEU A 113 18.66 -10.28 8.29
CA LEU A 113 17.56 -10.71 7.42
C LEU A 113 16.41 -11.38 8.18
N LYS A 114 16.68 -12.40 9.00
CA LYS A 114 15.62 -13.12 9.71
C LYS A 114 14.76 -12.19 10.59
N ARG A 115 15.40 -11.32 11.36
CA ARG A 115 14.70 -10.36 12.24
C ARG A 115 13.95 -9.30 11.43
N LEU A 116 14.51 -8.87 10.31
CA LEU A 116 13.85 -7.95 9.39
C LEU A 116 12.58 -8.59 8.82
N THR A 117 12.65 -9.81 8.31
CA THR A 117 11.49 -10.56 7.77
C THR A 117 10.40 -10.71 8.84
N ASP A 118 10.74 -11.15 10.06
CA ASP A 118 9.78 -11.27 11.17
C ASP A 118 9.09 -9.92 11.49
N SER A 119 9.86 -8.83 11.44
CA SER A 119 9.35 -7.47 11.67
C SER A 119 8.46 -6.97 10.54
N LEU A 120 8.83 -7.26 9.29
CA LEU A 120 8.04 -6.93 8.11
C LEU A 120 6.70 -7.66 8.15
N GLU A 121 6.69 -8.97 8.40
CA GLU A 121 5.45 -9.76 8.53
C GLU A 121 4.52 -9.20 9.62
N THR A 122 5.09 -8.86 10.77
CA THR A 122 4.34 -8.26 11.88
C THR A 122 3.73 -6.91 11.47
N ALA A 123 4.50 -6.06 10.80
CA ALA A 123 4.04 -4.74 10.37
C ALA A 123 2.96 -4.83 9.28
N LEU A 124 3.18 -5.69 8.29
CA LEU A 124 2.23 -5.96 7.21
C LEU A 124 0.92 -6.51 7.75
N LYS A 125 0.97 -7.43 8.73
CA LYS A 125 -0.24 -7.97 9.37
C LYS A 125 -1.00 -6.91 10.17
N LEU A 126 -0.30 -5.95 10.77
CA LEU A 126 -0.91 -4.89 11.58
C LEU A 126 -1.56 -3.79 10.72
N ALA A 127 -1.05 -3.53 9.53
CA ALA A 127 -1.49 -2.45 8.64
C ALA A 127 -2.01 -2.96 7.28
N ASP A 128 -2.70 -4.10 7.28
CA ASP A 128 -3.42 -4.67 6.12
C ASP A 128 -2.57 -4.77 4.83
N GLY A 129 -1.32 -5.26 4.97
CA GLY A 129 -0.39 -5.45 3.86
C GLY A 129 0.42 -4.21 3.48
N LEU A 130 0.50 -3.21 4.37
CA LEU A 130 1.34 -2.03 4.18
C LEU A 130 2.46 -1.96 5.22
N VAL A 131 3.62 -1.47 4.81
CA VAL A 131 4.75 -1.19 5.71
C VAL A 131 5.50 0.02 5.22
N VAL A 132 5.92 0.90 6.13
CA VAL A 132 6.76 2.05 5.84
C VAL A 132 8.12 1.82 6.49
N ILE A 133 9.17 1.87 5.68
CA ILE A 133 10.55 1.84 6.16
C ILE A 133 11.05 3.28 6.21
N ASP A 134 11.42 3.73 7.40
CA ASP A 134 12.02 5.05 7.60
C ASP A 134 13.53 4.87 7.85
N CYS A 135 14.34 5.42 6.97
CA CYS A 135 15.79 5.45 7.08
C CYS A 135 16.26 6.90 7.21
N ASP A 136 16.64 7.32 8.42
CA ASP A 136 17.10 8.68 8.74
C ASP A 136 16.18 9.80 8.19
N GLY A 137 14.85 9.61 8.27
CA GLY A 137 13.83 10.57 7.83
C GLY A 137 13.38 10.40 6.38
N LYS A 138 13.98 9.48 5.62
CA LYS A 138 13.49 9.07 4.30
C LYS A 138 12.54 7.90 4.46
N GLU A 139 11.27 8.15 4.23
CA GLU A 139 10.22 7.14 4.28
C GLU A 139 9.96 6.53 2.91
N GLU A 140 9.99 5.20 2.84
CA GLU A 140 9.56 4.43 1.68
C GLU A 140 8.40 3.51 2.06
N LEU A 141 7.30 3.59 1.32
CA LEU A 141 6.11 2.77 1.53
C LEU A 141 6.17 1.54 0.63
N PHE A 142 5.98 0.37 1.23
CA PHE A 142 5.84 -0.91 0.55
C PHE A 142 4.45 -1.48 0.77
N SER A 143 3.99 -2.28 -0.20
CA SER A 143 2.71 -2.97 -0.14
C SER A 143 2.84 -4.40 -0.64
N THR A 144 2.24 -5.33 0.09
CA THR A 144 2.04 -6.72 -0.33
C THR A 144 0.65 -6.94 -0.94
N SER A 145 -0.11 -5.88 -1.19
CA SER A 145 -1.42 -5.95 -1.83
C SER A 145 -1.44 -5.17 -3.14
N TYR A 146 -2.23 -5.62 -4.11
CA TYR A 146 -2.52 -4.85 -5.33
C TYR A 146 -3.54 -3.74 -5.03
N ALA A 147 -3.34 -2.99 -3.95
CA ALA A 147 -4.27 -1.95 -3.52
C ALA A 147 -3.60 -0.59 -3.48
N CYS A 148 -4.35 0.43 -3.89
CA CYS A 148 -3.92 1.81 -3.72
C CYS A 148 -3.84 2.14 -2.23
N PRO A 149 -2.65 2.52 -1.73
CA PRO A 149 -2.47 2.82 -0.32
C PRO A 149 -3.32 3.99 0.22
N ASP A 150 -3.66 4.94 -0.65
CA ASP A 150 -4.35 6.18 -0.27
C ASP A 150 -5.86 6.11 -0.53
N CYS A 151 -6.26 5.45 -1.61
CA CYS A 151 -7.66 5.38 -2.04
C CYS A 151 -8.37 4.09 -1.60
N GLY A 152 -7.64 3.06 -1.18
CA GLY A 152 -8.18 1.74 -0.86
C GLY A 152 -8.70 0.97 -2.07
N VAL A 153 -8.45 1.46 -3.29
CA VAL A 153 -8.84 0.79 -4.53
C VAL A 153 -7.97 -0.45 -4.68
N SER A 154 -8.56 -1.62 -4.45
CA SER A 154 -7.92 -2.89 -4.79
C SER A 154 -8.11 -3.18 -6.26
N ILE A 155 -7.03 -3.63 -6.89
CA ILE A 155 -7.01 -4.14 -8.25
C ILE A 155 -6.70 -5.63 -8.13
N GLU A 156 -7.27 -6.44 -9.01
CA GLU A 156 -6.91 -7.86 -9.10
C GLU A 156 -5.49 -8.01 -9.64
N GLU A 157 -4.90 -9.19 -9.46
CA GLU A 157 -3.60 -9.50 -10.05
C GLU A 157 -3.64 -9.29 -11.57
N VAL A 158 -2.63 -8.61 -12.10
CA VAL A 158 -2.65 -8.17 -13.49
C VAL A 158 -2.36 -9.34 -14.42
N GLU A 159 -3.40 -9.79 -15.12
CA GLU A 159 -3.32 -10.87 -16.10
C GLU A 159 -3.71 -10.41 -17.51
N PRO A 160 -3.22 -11.06 -18.59
CA PRO A 160 -3.55 -10.67 -19.97
C PRO A 160 -5.06 -10.60 -20.26
N ARG A 161 -5.88 -11.40 -19.57
CA ARG A 161 -7.34 -11.42 -19.74
C ARG A 161 -8.03 -10.14 -19.25
N LEU A 162 -7.44 -9.39 -18.33
CA LEU A 162 -7.95 -8.09 -17.88
C LEU A 162 -7.87 -7.04 -18.99
N PHE A 163 -6.95 -7.20 -19.93
CA PHE A 163 -6.81 -6.32 -21.08
C PHE A 163 -7.65 -6.81 -22.26
N SER A 164 -8.67 -7.64 -22.05
CA SER A 164 -9.50 -8.18 -23.13
C SER A 164 -10.91 -7.61 -23.06
N PHE A 165 -11.28 -6.75 -24.01
CA PHE A 165 -12.67 -6.26 -24.10
C PHE A 165 -13.68 -7.35 -24.49
N ASN A 166 -13.21 -8.50 -24.99
CA ASN A 166 -14.07 -9.64 -25.34
C ASN A 166 -14.41 -10.55 -24.14
N THR A 167 -13.86 -10.31 -22.95
CA THR A 167 -14.16 -11.11 -21.75
C THR A 167 -14.79 -10.22 -20.68
N PRO A 168 -15.66 -10.75 -19.80
CA PRO A 168 -16.24 -9.97 -18.71
C PRO A 168 -15.20 -9.33 -17.77
N TYR A 169 -14.00 -9.92 -17.70
CA TYR A 169 -12.89 -9.45 -16.87
C TYR A 169 -12.29 -8.11 -17.33
N GLY A 170 -12.22 -7.88 -18.65
CA GLY A 170 -11.63 -6.66 -19.22
C GLY A 170 -12.64 -5.76 -19.96
N ALA A 171 -13.86 -6.25 -20.16
CA ALA A 171 -14.93 -5.50 -20.80
C ALA A 171 -15.42 -4.37 -19.90
N CYS A 172 -15.58 -3.19 -20.48
CA CYS A 172 -16.26 -2.08 -19.80
C CYS A 172 -17.68 -2.53 -19.40
N PRO A 173 -18.10 -2.40 -18.13
CA PRO A 173 -19.39 -2.88 -17.67
C PRO A 173 -20.56 -2.11 -18.31
N ASP A 174 -20.33 -0.86 -18.72
CA ASP A 174 -21.35 -0.01 -19.31
C ASP A 174 -21.71 -0.43 -20.74
N CYS A 175 -20.74 -0.76 -21.58
CA CYS A 175 -20.95 -1.13 -22.99
C CYS A 175 -20.63 -2.60 -23.29
N SER A 176 -20.33 -3.40 -22.28
CA SER A 176 -19.94 -4.80 -22.40
C SER A 176 -18.78 -5.04 -23.39
N GLY A 177 -17.85 -4.08 -23.45
CA GLY A 177 -16.69 -4.15 -24.35
C GLY A 177 -16.96 -3.81 -25.82
N LEU A 178 -18.19 -3.38 -26.16
CA LEU A 178 -18.54 -2.98 -27.54
C LEU A 178 -17.90 -1.65 -27.95
N GLY A 179 -17.57 -0.78 -26.98
CA GLY A 179 -17.01 0.55 -27.24
C GLY A 179 -18.02 1.61 -27.68
N PHE A 180 -19.30 1.26 -27.84
CA PHE A 180 -20.38 2.20 -28.14
C PHE A 180 -21.69 1.81 -27.45
N LYS A 181 -22.63 2.76 -27.37
CA LYS A 181 -24.03 2.55 -26.97
C LYS A 181 -24.93 3.15 -28.04
N GLN A 182 -26.01 2.46 -28.40
CA GLN A 182 -27.05 3.06 -29.22
C GLN A 182 -28.01 3.83 -28.32
N LEU A 183 -28.08 5.13 -28.53
CA LEU A 183 -28.97 6.06 -27.85
C LEU A 183 -29.83 6.73 -28.91
N VAL A 184 -31.04 7.14 -28.55
CA VAL A 184 -31.88 7.93 -29.45
C VAL A 184 -31.24 9.31 -29.56
N ASP A 185 -31.03 9.75 -30.80
CA ASP A 185 -30.51 11.08 -31.09
C ASP A 185 -31.65 12.11 -30.96
N PRO A 186 -31.58 13.08 -30.03
CA PRO A 186 -32.63 14.08 -29.84
C PRO A 186 -32.90 14.92 -31.09
N ASP A 187 -31.93 15.07 -31.99
CA ASP A 187 -32.06 15.86 -33.22
C ASP A 187 -32.78 15.11 -34.36
N LEU A 188 -33.03 13.81 -34.19
CA LEU A 188 -33.74 12.94 -35.14
C LEU A 188 -35.17 12.58 -34.69
N ILE A 189 -35.70 13.28 -33.68
CA ILE A 189 -37.06 13.13 -33.12
C ILE A 189 -37.98 14.23 -33.66
#